data_AF-A0A2D9WBM4-F1
#
_entry.id   AF-A0A2D9WBM4-F1
#
_cell.length_a   1.000
_cell.length_b   1.000
_cell.length_c   1.000
_cell.angle_alpha   90.00
_cell.angle_beta   90.00
_cell.angle_gamma   90.00
#
_symmetry.space_group_name_H-M   'P 1'
#
loop_
_entity.id
_entity.type
_entity.pdbx_description
1 polymer ?
#
loop_
_entity_poly.entity_id
_entity_poly.type
_entity_poly.pdbx_seq_one_letter_code
_entity_poly.pdbx_strand_id
1 'polypeptide(L)'
;MWVSLSGVDRERAIFQPLQVNLTVQDLLVRSSIRNPMAPPKKQNGNSHSGDGDLRLSPGTENYLLCLYKLWEDDEIPTITQLTDTLRQLPETEGLGTSVPSVAGMVRRMQRQSLVDVGPDKRIRLTKQGLEGGEDIARRHRLAEWLVVKLLGMELHQAHNEAHRLEHGMSQDFQEKLVERLGHPKRSPYGRPIPGTGEPKMPADALTLDTALQGEAYIVDRVPEEDSQLLRFLADSMIVPEQPITVAEATPYLGVMEVATKHDKVSIGYNVARQIVVRPDTGSAPAE
;
A
#
# COMPACT_ATOMS: atom_id res chain seq x y z
N MET A 1 -12.56 51.18 -39.60
CA MET A 1 -11.55 51.95 -38.84
C MET A 1 -10.83 50.96 -37.95
N TRP A 2 -9.55 50.67 -38.25
CA TRP A 2 -8.41 50.20 -37.40
C TRP A 2 -8.76 49.56 -36.03
N VAL A 3 -8.25 48.41 -35.54
CA VAL A 3 -7.01 47.63 -35.74
C VAL A 3 -7.14 46.22 -35.08
N SER A 4 -6.30 45.29 -35.54
CA SER A 4 -6.06 43.91 -35.07
C SER A 4 -5.09 43.82 -33.85
N LEU A 5 -5.04 42.64 -33.19
CA LEU A 5 -3.93 41.95 -32.47
C LEU A 5 -4.52 41.17 -31.26
N SER A 6 -4.74 39.85 -31.33
CA SER A 6 -3.80 38.73 -31.08
C SER A 6 -3.20 38.68 -29.67
N GLY A 7 -3.36 37.55 -28.96
CA GLY A 7 -2.57 37.24 -27.76
C GLY A 7 -3.16 36.16 -26.87
N VAL A 8 -2.65 34.95 -27.03
CA VAL A 8 -2.77 33.80 -26.12
C VAL A 8 -1.98 34.09 -24.84
N ASP A 9 -2.51 33.75 -23.65
CA ASP A 9 -1.78 32.95 -22.63
C ASP A 9 -2.60 32.71 -21.35
N ARG A 10 -2.76 31.42 -21.04
CA ARG A 10 -3.04 30.87 -19.71
C ARG A 10 -1.71 30.81 -18.97
N GLU A 11 -1.64 31.18 -17.68
CA GLU A 11 -0.87 30.42 -16.67
C GLU A 11 -0.94 31.01 -15.25
N ARG A 12 -0.92 30.08 -14.27
CA ARG A 12 -0.39 30.18 -12.88
C ARG A 12 -1.20 30.95 -11.83
N ALA A 13 -2.09 30.23 -11.16
CA ALA A 13 -2.41 30.49 -9.75
C ALA A 13 -1.26 29.93 -8.88
N ILE A 14 -0.63 30.81 -8.12
CA ILE A 14 0.61 30.60 -7.37
C ILE A 14 0.28 29.98 -5.99
N PHE A 15 0.86 28.80 -5.75
CA PHE A 15 1.05 28.18 -4.44
C PHE A 15 1.95 29.08 -3.57
N GLN A 16 1.51 29.47 -2.36
CA GLN A 16 2.40 30.08 -1.37
C GLN A 16 2.97 29.00 -0.45
N PRO A 17 4.31 28.86 -0.34
CA PRO A 17 4.92 27.96 0.64
C PRO A 17 4.97 28.62 2.03
N LEU A 18 4.56 27.88 3.07
CA LEU A 18 4.85 28.22 4.46
C LEU A 18 6.37 28.20 4.68
N GLN A 19 6.96 29.34 5.00
CA GLN A 19 8.34 29.43 5.45
C GLN A 19 8.43 28.97 6.92
N VAL A 20 9.16 27.88 7.16
CA VAL A 20 9.65 27.53 8.50
C VAL A 20 11.14 27.89 8.52
N ASN A 21 11.48 29.00 9.16
CA ASN A 21 12.87 29.38 9.42
C ASN A 21 13.42 28.54 10.58
N LEU A 22 14.30 27.58 10.29
CA LEU A 22 15.16 26.94 11.28
C LEU A 22 16.61 27.27 10.92
N THR A 23 17.21 28.18 11.69
CA THR A 23 18.62 28.59 11.51
C THR A 23 19.55 27.59 12.18
N VAL A 24 20.66 27.25 11.51
CA VAL A 24 21.67 26.24 11.90
C VAL A 24 22.56 26.69 13.08
N GLN A 25 22.06 27.55 13.98
CA GLN A 25 22.82 28.08 15.12
C GLN A 25 22.30 27.65 16.51
N ASP A 26 21.18 26.93 16.62
CA ASP A 26 20.62 26.52 17.92
C ASP A 26 21.13 25.16 18.45
N LEU A 27 22.18 24.59 17.84
CA LEU A 27 22.66 23.25 18.15
C LEU A 27 24.16 23.22 18.45
N LEU A 28 24.61 23.99 19.45
CA LEU A 28 25.99 23.87 19.95
C LEU A 28 26.20 24.51 21.33
N VAL A 29 25.85 23.82 22.42
CA VAL A 29 26.52 24.07 23.72
C VAL A 29 26.62 22.78 24.56
N ARG A 30 27.89 22.48 24.94
CA ARG A 30 28.39 21.61 26.04
C ARG A 30 28.76 20.17 25.69
N SER A 31 29.97 20.03 25.16
CA SER A 31 30.83 18.86 25.39
C SER A 31 31.38 18.88 26.83
N SER A 32 31.36 17.74 27.51
CA SER A 32 32.33 17.44 28.57
C SER A 32 32.67 15.96 28.53
N ILE A 33 33.96 15.72 28.35
CA ILE A 33 34.66 14.46 28.09
C ILE A 33 34.57 13.53 29.31
N ARG A 34 34.29 12.24 29.08
CA ARG A 34 34.78 11.11 29.90
C ARG A 34 35.08 9.89 29.01
N ASN A 35 36.24 9.28 29.27
CA ASN A 35 36.90 8.17 28.55
C ASN A 35 36.08 6.86 28.50
N PRO A 36 36.40 5.93 27.56
CA PRO A 36 35.65 4.70 27.34
C PRO A 36 36.00 3.59 28.36
N MET A 37 34.98 2.99 28.98
CA MET A 37 35.10 1.75 29.77
C MET A 37 34.88 0.52 28.88
N ALA A 38 35.70 -0.51 29.10
CA ALA A 38 35.66 -1.82 28.46
C ALA A 38 34.33 -2.58 28.68
N PRO A 39 33.94 -3.53 27.81
CA PRO A 39 32.65 -4.20 27.91
C PRO A 39 32.66 -5.27 29.02
N PRO A 40 31.64 -5.32 29.90
CA PRO A 40 31.50 -6.43 30.84
C PRO A 40 30.88 -7.66 30.16
N LYS A 41 31.30 -8.83 30.65
CA LYS A 41 30.93 -10.18 30.19
C LYS A 41 29.44 -10.49 30.41
N LYS A 42 28.90 -11.36 29.54
CA LYS A 42 27.59 -12.02 29.63
C LYS A 42 27.29 -12.51 31.05
N GLN A 43 26.12 -12.14 31.58
CA GLN A 43 25.45 -12.86 32.66
C GLN A 43 24.01 -13.15 32.24
N ASN A 44 23.65 -14.44 32.32
CA ASN A 44 22.29 -14.94 32.29
C ASN A 44 21.53 -14.38 33.50
N GLY A 45 20.38 -13.77 33.26
CA GLY A 45 19.48 -13.31 34.31
C GLY A 45 18.06 -13.19 33.77
N ASN A 46 17.23 -14.18 34.07
CA ASN A 46 15.80 -14.16 33.84
C ASN A 46 15.17 -13.24 34.91
N SER A 47 14.50 -12.16 34.49
CA SER A 47 13.65 -11.37 35.39
C SER A 47 12.53 -10.67 34.62
N HIS A 48 11.28 -11.00 34.99
CA HIS A 48 10.04 -10.40 34.52
C HIS A 48 9.90 -8.92 34.90
N SER A 49 9.54 -8.08 33.94
CA SER A 49 8.80 -6.82 34.14
C SER A 49 8.33 -6.23 32.81
N GLY A 50 7.07 -5.79 32.76
CA GLY A 50 6.57 -4.84 31.76
C GLY A 50 5.57 -5.44 30.78
N ASP A 51 4.43 -4.78 30.64
CA ASP A 51 3.49 -4.85 29.52
C ASP A 51 4.25 -4.60 28.20
N GLY A 52 4.96 -5.63 27.76
CA GLY A 52 5.83 -5.61 26.61
C GLY A 52 4.99 -5.89 25.40
N ASP A 53 4.73 -4.85 24.61
CA ASP A 53 4.21 -4.88 23.24
C ASP A 53 4.53 -6.26 22.62
N LEU A 54 3.52 -7.16 22.58
CA LEU A 54 3.66 -8.56 22.13
C LEU A 54 3.80 -8.59 20.61
N ARG A 55 4.73 -7.78 20.11
CA ARG A 55 4.94 -7.47 18.73
C ARG A 55 5.57 -8.67 18.05
N LEU A 56 4.96 -9.09 16.96
CA LEU A 56 5.47 -10.19 16.17
C LEU A 56 6.82 -9.77 15.56
N SER A 57 7.70 -10.74 15.31
CA SER A 57 8.94 -10.45 14.59
C SER A 57 8.60 -9.88 13.20
N PRO A 58 9.38 -8.93 12.64
CA PRO A 58 9.14 -8.38 11.30
C PRO A 58 8.93 -9.45 10.23
N GLY A 59 9.73 -10.51 10.26
CA GLY A 59 9.55 -11.64 9.35
C GLY A 59 8.24 -12.43 9.50
N THR A 60 7.62 -12.42 10.68
CA THR A 60 6.25 -12.97 10.86
C THR A 60 5.21 -11.97 10.38
N GLU A 61 5.39 -10.68 10.68
CA GLU A 61 4.51 -9.60 10.22
C GLU A 61 4.42 -9.56 8.68
N ASN A 62 5.54 -9.71 7.97
CA ASN A 62 5.54 -9.76 6.50
C ASN A 62 4.74 -10.94 5.92
N TYR A 63 4.83 -12.12 6.55
CA TYR A 63 4.01 -13.26 6.14
C TYR A 63 2.52 -13.01 6.41
N LEU A 64 2.23 -12.37 7.54
CA LEU A 64 0.87 -12.01 7.95
C LEU A 64 0.28 -10.96 7.01
N LEU A 65 1.06 -9.96 6.60
CA LEU A 65 0.70 -8.95 5.62
C LEU A 65 0.38 -9.57 4.26
N CYS A 66 1.24 -10.45 3.74
CA CYS A 66 0.97 -11.16 2.48
C CYS A 66 -0.28 -12.04 2.56
N LEU A 67 -0.44 -12.82 3.64
CA LEU A 67 -1.62 -13.66 3.84
C LEU A 67 -2.90 -12.83 3.99
N TYR A 68 -2.82 -11.69 4.68
CA TYR A 68 -3.94 -10.78 4.87
C TYR A 68 -4.37 -10.16 3.54
N LYS A 69 -3.42 -9.72 2.71
CA LYS A 69 -3.68 -9.22 1.37
C LYS A 69 -4.36 -10.25 0.46
N LEU A 70 -3.87 -11.50 0.47
CA LEU A 70 -4.51 -12.61 -0.24
C LEU A 70 -5.91 -12.89 0.30
N TRP A 71 -6.11 -12.82 1.62
CA TRP A 71 -7.42 -12.94 2.23
C TRP A 71 -8.37 -11.80 1.84
N GLU A 72 -7.88 -10.57 1.66
CA GLU A 72 -8.69 -9.45 1.15
C GLU A 72 -9.11 -9.66 -0.30
N ASP A 73 -8.29 -10.32 -1.10
CA ASP A 73 -8.58 -10.70 -2.47
C ASP A 73 -9.36 -12.04 -2.56
N ASP A 74 -9.88 -12.52 -1.41
CA ASP A 74 -10.61 -13.78 -1.23
C ASP A 74 -9.87 -15.04 -1.74
N GLU A 75 -8.53 -14.97 -1.72
CA GLU A 75 -7.64 -16.06 -2.06
C GLU A 75 -7.19 -16.84 -0.82
N ILE A 76 -7.06 -18.17 -0.97
CA ILE A 76 -6.54 -19.06 0.08
C ILE A 76 -5.32 -19.80 -0.48
N PRO A 77 -4.10 -19.30 -0.27
CA PRO A 77 -2.93 -19.75 -1.00
C PRO A 77 -2.42 -21.12 -0.54
N THR A 78 -1.75 -21.80 -1.45
CA THR A 78 -0.79 -22.88 -1.12
C THR A 78 0.57 -22.28 -0.71
N ILE A 79 1.46 -23.10 -0.15
CA ILE A 79 2.85 -22.68 0.16
C ILE A 79 3.56 -22.13 -1.08
N THR A 80 3.35 -22.75 -2.25
CA THR A 80 3.97 -22.29 -3.50
C THR A 80 3.47 -20.90 -3.89
N GLN A 81 2.16 -20.68 -3.86
CA GLN A 81 1.58 -19.37 -4.18
C GLN A 81 2.03 -18.29 -3.19
N LEU A 82 2.02 -18.59 -1.88
CA LEU A 82 2.55 -17.66 -0.87
C LEU A 82 4.04 -17.34 -1.12
N THR A 83 4.82 -18.34 -1.55
CA THR A 83 6.22 -18.13 -1.91
C THR A 83 6.36 -17.14 -3.07
N ASP A 84 5.51 -17.25 -4.09
CA ASP A 84 5.51 -16.35 -5.23
C ASP A 84 5.11 -14.93 -4.85
N THR A 85 4.10 -14.76 -3.98
CA THR A 85 3.72 -13.45 -3.42
C THR A 85 4.85 -12.83 -2.60
N LEU A 86 5.51 -13.60 -1.72
CA LEU A 86 6.60 -13.11 -0.88
C LEU A 86 7.83 -12.64 -1.67
N ARG A 87 8.02 -13.12 -2.92
CA ARG A 87 9.11 -12.66 -3.80
C ARG A 87 8.88 -11.25 -4.35
N GLN A 88 7.67 -10.73 -4.24
CA GLN A 88 7.34 -9.37 -4.67
C GLN A 88 7.66 -8.33 -3.59
N LEU A 89 7.92 -8.76 -2.34
CA LEU A 89 8.35 -7.87 -1.27
C LEU A 89 9.78 -7.36 -1.53
N PRO A 90 10.13 -6.16 -1.01
CA PRO A 90 11.47 -5.63 -1.13
C PRO A 90 12.54 -6.58 -0.57
N GLU A 91 13.67 -6.74 -1.27
CA GLU A 91 14.79 -7.57 -0.79
C GLU A 91 15.31 -7.13 0.60
N THR A 92 15.11 -5.86 0.96
CA THR A 92 15.48 -5.30 2.26
C THR A 92 14.75 -5.95 3.44
N GLU A 93 13.61 -6.59 3.20
CA GLU A 93 12.89 -7.36 4.22
C GLU A 93 13.63 -8.62 4.66
N GLY A 94 14.64 -9.06 3.90
CA GLY A 94 15.52 -10.16 4.30
C GLY A 94 14.80 -11.50 4.46
N LEU A 95 13.70 -11.71 3.73
CA LEU A 95 12.88 -12.91 3.84
C LEU A 95 13.49 -14.07 3.08
N GLY A 96 13.50 -15.26 3.70
CA GLY A 96 13.85 -16.50 3.02
C GLY A 96 12.71 -16.93 2.10
N THR A 97 12.77 -16.57 0.82
CA THR A 97 11.71 -16.83 -0.19
C THR A 97 11.88 -18.17 -0.94
N SER A 98 12.61 -19.13 -0.34
CA SER A 98 12.65 -20.50 -0.84
C SER A 98 11.45 -21.30 -0.33
N VAL A 99 10.91 -22.23 -1.13
CA VAL A 99 9.76 -23.07 -0.71
C VAL A 99 10.02 -23.80 0.63
N PRO A 100 11.20 -24.40 0.88
CA PRO A 100 11.50 -24.98 2.19
C PRO A 100 11.51 -23.96 3.35
N SER A 101 12.06 -22.76 3.11
CA SER A 101 12.07 -21.68 4.11
C SER A 101 10.66 -21.20 4.44
N VAL A 102 9.83 -20.96 3.43
CA VAL A 102 8.42 -20.57 3.56
C VAL A 102 7.64 -21.66 4.30
N ALA A 103 7.80 -22.93 3.92
CA ALA A 103 7.17 -24.05 4.63
C ALA A 103 7.59 -24.12 6.10
N GLY A 104 8.86 -23.86 6.40
CA GLY A 104 9.38 -23.77 7.77
C GLY A 104 8.73 -22.65 8.58
N MET A 105 8.60 -21.46 7.99
CA MET A 105 7.94 -20.32 8.62
C MET A 105 6.44 -20.58 8.83
N VAL A 106 5.72 -21.09 7.84
CA VAL A 106 4.29 -21.45 7.97
C VAL A 106 4.07 -22.45 9.11
N ARG A 107 4.93 -23.48 9.25
CA ARG A 107 4.87 -24.40 10.40
C ARG A 107 5.13 -23.72 11.73
N ARG A 108 6.00 -22.70 11.77
CA ARG A 108 6.22 -21.89 12.98
C ARG A 108 4.98 -21.07 13.31
N MET A 109 4.39 -20.40 12.33
CA MET A 109 3.16 -19.62 12.49
C MET A 109 1.98 -20.50 12.94
N GLN A 110 1.90 -21.74 12.45
CA GLN A 110 0.88 -22.71 12.88
C GLN A 110 1.05 -23.09 14.37
N ARG A 111 2.29 -23.30 14.84
CA ARG A 111 2.57 -23.52 16.28
C ARG A 111 2.27 -22.29 17.13
N GLN A 112 2.29 -21.10 16.55
CA GLN A 112 1.90 -19.84 17.19
C GLN A 112 0.40 -19.56 17.05
N SER A 113 -0.38 -20.50 16.50
CA SER A 113 -1.82 -20.34 16.28
C SER A 113 -2.22 -19.15 15.41
N LEU A 114 -1.32 -18.68 14.54
CA LEU A 114 -1.60 -17.58 13.59
C LEU A 114 -2.23 -18.10 12.29
N VAL A 115 -1.88 -19.32 11.88
CA VAL A 115 -2.40 -19.94 10.66
C VAL A 115 -2.82 -21.37 10.91
N ASP A 116 -3.72 -21.88 10.07
CA ASP A 116 -4.00 -23.30 9.93
C ASP A 116 -3.71 -23.76 8.50
N VAL A 117 -3.20 -24.98 8.36
CA VAL A 117 -2.92 -25.60 7.06
C VAL A 117 -3.80 -26.83 6.93
N GLY A 118 -4.84 -26.71 6.11
CA GLY A 118 -5.83 -27.77 5.92
C GLY A 118 -5.27 -28.99 5.16
N PRO A 119 -6.03 -30.09 5.11
CA PRO A 119 -5.68 -31.27 4.30
C PRO A 119 -5.49 -30.96 2.81
N ASP A 120 -6.15 -29.90 2.33
CA ASP A 120 -6.04 -29.34 0.99
C ASP A 120 -4.74 -28.55 0.75
N LYS A 121 -3.85 -28.50 1.74
CA LYS A 121 -2.57 -27.75 1.74
C LYS A 121 -2.75 -26.24 1.57
N ARG A 122 -3.96 -25.73 1.84
CA ARG A 122 -4.25 -24.30 1.81
C ARG A 122 -4.06 -23.68 3.20
N ILE A 123 -3.45 -22.50 3.20
CA ILE A 123 -3.09 -21.75 4.40
C ILE A 123 -4.23 -20.78 4.71
N ARG A 124 -4.79 -20.85 5.92
CA ARG A 124 -5.87 -19.99 6.39
C ARG A 124 -5.41 -19.23 7.61
N LEU A 125 -5.69 -17.92 7.66
CA LEU A 125 -5.50 -17.15 8.89
C LEU A 125 -6.47 -17.66 9.96
N THR A 126 -5.97 -17.87 11.18
CA THR A 126 -6.85 -18.02 12.34
C THR A 126 -7.41 -16.66 12.74
N LYS A 127 -8.27 -16.61 13.76
CA LYS A 127 -8.71 -15.33 14.34
C LYS A 127 -7.52 -14.45 14.77
N GLN A 128 -6.56 -15.03 15.50
CA GLN A 128 -5.37 -14.32 15.96
C GLN A 128 -4.47 -13.89 14.79
N GLY A 129 -4.35 -14.73 13.75
CA GLY A 129 -3.61 -14.36 12.55
C GLY A 129 -4.27 -13.23 11.77
N LEU A 130 -5.61 -13.21 11.73
CA LEU A 130 -6.36 -12.13 11.09
C LEU A 130 -6.16 -10.81 11.85
N GLU A 131 -6.30 -10.81 13.18
CA GLU A 131 -6.04 -9.64 14.03
C GLU A 131 -4.61 -9.09 13.82
N GLY A 132 -3.60 -9.97 13.78
CA GLY A 132 -2.22 -9.58 13.49
C GLY A 132 -2.01 -9.09 12.05
N GLY A 133 -2.73 -9.66 11.08
CA GLY A 133 -2.72 -9.24 9.68
C GLY A 133 -3.35 -7.86 9.48
N GLU A 134 -4.47 -7.58 10.16
CA GLU A 134 -5.13 -6.28 10.18
C GLU A 134 -4.22 -5.19 10.75
N ASP A 135 -3.52 -5.47 11.85
CA ASP A 135 -2.60 -4.51 12.48
C ASP A 135 -1.43 -4.15 11.55
N ILE A 136 -0.72 -5.13 10.98
CA ILE A 136 0.38 -4.83 10.06
C ILE A 136 -0.12 -4.14 8.79
N ALA A 137 -1.24 -4.59 8.20
CA ALA A 137 -1.80 -3.95 7.01
C ALA A 137 -2.26 -2.51 7.27
N ARG A 138 -2.77 -2.22 8.48
CA ARG A 138 -3.08 -0.85 8.89
C ARG A 138 -1.83 0.01 8.99
N ARG A 139 -0.76 -0.49 9.64
CA ARG A 139 0.53 0.20 9.71
C ARG A 139 1.10 0.46 8.33
N HIS A 140 1.13 -0.54 7.46
CA HIS A 140 1.56 -0.44 6.07
C HIS A 140 0.86 0.70 5.33
N ARG A 141 -0.48 0.68 5.32
CA ARG A 141 -1.29 1.65 4.56
C ARG A 141 -1.20 3.07 5.10
N LEU A 142 -0.98 3.22 6.41
CA LEU A 142 -0.71 4.51 7.01
C LEU A 142 0.72 4.99 6.68
N ALA A 143 1.71 4.10 6.65
CA ALA A 143 3.05 4.42 6.17
C ALA A 143 3.05 4.87 4.71
N GLU A 144 2.27 4.21 3.84
CA GLU A 144 2.05 4.63 2.44
C GLU A 144 1.51 6.07 2.38
N TRP A 145 0.51 6.41 3.20
CA TRP A 145 0.01 7.78 3.25
C TRP A 145 1.01 8.78 3.81
N LEU A 146 1.78 8.42 4.84
CA LEU A 146 2.82 9.27 5.40
C LEU A 146 3.80 9.70 4.31
N VAL A 147 4.33 8.75 3.54
CA VAL A 147 5.33 9.05 2.50
C VAL A 147 4.72 9.78 1.31
N VAL A 148 3.49 9.45 0.90
CA VAL A 148 2.82 10.12 -0.22
C VAL A 148 2.36 11.53 0.15
N LYS A 149 1.53 11.69 1.19
CA LYS A 149 0.88 12.98 1.50
C LYS A 149 1.77 13.95 2.26
N LEU A 150 2.61 13.45 3.16
CA LEU A 150 3.39 14.34 4.03
C LEU A 150 4.81 14.56 3.50
N LEU A 151 5.40 13.57 2.81
CA LEU A 151 6.75 13.69 2.25
C LEU A 151 6.77 13.94 0.74
N GLY A 152 5.62 13.80 0.06
CA GLY A 152 5.51 14.07 -1.38
C GLY A 152 6.21 13.03 -2.25
N MET A 153 6.35 11.79 -1.78
CA MET A 153 6.90 10.70 -2.59
C MET A 153 5.91 10.27 -3.67
N GLU A 154 6.46 9.92 -4.82
CA GLU A 154 5.70 9.34 -5.92
C GLU A 154 5.13 7.97 -5.54
N LEU A 155 3.92 7.64 -6.03
CA LEU A 155 3.24 6.38 -5.73
C LEU A 155 4.14 5.17 -5.99
N HIS A 156 4.82 5.12 -7.13
CA HIS A 156 5.67 3.97 -7.49
C HIS A 156 6.87 3.73 -6.54
N GLN A 157 7.22 4.71 -5.69
CA GLN A 157 8.29 4.59 -4.68
C GLN A 157 7.73 4.35 -3.27
N ALA A 158 6.50 4.79 -3.01
CA ALA A 158 5.92 4.83 -1.68
C ALA A 158 5.70 3.44 -1.07
N HIS A 159 5.35 2.43 -1.88
CA HIS A 159 5.11 1.06 -1.38
C HIS A 159 6.37 0.45 -0.73
N ASN A 160 7.52 0.59 -1.40
CA ASN A 160 8.79 0.06 -0.89
C ASN A 160 9.27 0.81 0.37
N GLU A 161 9.01 2.12 0.45
CA GLU A 161 9.36 2.90 1.64
C GLU A 161 8.43 2.58 2.82
N ALA A 162 7.14 2.32 2.55
CA ALA A 162 6.18 1.92 3.58
C ALA A 162 6.60 0.63 4.32
N HIS A 163 7.10 -0.37 3.59
CA HIS A 163 7.65 -1.61 4.19
C HIS A 163 8.77 -1.36 5.21
N ARG A 164 9.60 -0.33 4.98
CA ARG A 164 10.70 0.00 5.90
C ARG A 164 10.20 0.66 7.19
N LEU A 165 9.05 1.31 7.13
CA LEU A 165 8.51 2.13 8.21
C LEU A 165 7.49 1.38 9.07
N GLU A 166 6.70 0.50 8.47
CA GLU A 166 5.53 -0.14 9.10
C GLU A 166 5.86 -0.92 10.39
N HIS A 167 7.02 -1.58 10.45
CA HIS A 167 7.44 -2.36 11.60
C HIS A 167 7.75 -1.50 12.83
N GLY A 168 8.05 -0.21 12.63
CA GLY A 168 8.37 0.74 13.69
C GLY A 168 7.19 1.58 14.20
N MET A 169 6.01 1.47 13.60
CA MET A 169 4.87 2.33 13.94
C MET A 169 4.15 1.87 15.21
N SER A 170 4.25 2.61 16.31
CA SER A 170 3.45 2.36 17.52
C SER A 170 1.97 2.69 17.30
N GLN A 171 1.09 2.22 18.19
CA GLN A 171 -0.32 2.59 18.17
C GLN A 171 -0.53 4.12 18.28
N ASP A 172 0.12 4.78 19.23
CA ASP A 172 0.06 6.24 19.38
C ASP A 172 0.48 6.99 18.10
N PHE A 173 1.50 6.47 17.41
CA PHE A 173 1.95 7.04 16.14
C PHE A 173 0.87 6.89 15.06
N GLN A 174 0.25 5.71 14.96
CA GLN A 174 -0.86 5.48 14.03
C GLN A 174 -2.02 6.44 14.29
N GLU A 175 -2.44 6.61 15.55
CA GLU A 175 -3.55 7.47 15.93
C GLU A 175 -3.28 8.93 15.54
N LYS A 176 -2.09 9.45 15.87
CA LYS A 176 -1.67 10.82 15.49
C LYS A 176 -1.59 10.99 13.98
N LEU A 177 -1.10 9.98 13.26
CA LEU A 177 -1.01 10.02 11.82
C LEU A 177 -2.39 10.01 11.15
N VAL A 178 -3.33 9.19 11.64
CA VAL A 178 -4.72 9.17 11.17
C VAL A 178 -5.39 10.53 11.35
N GLU A 179 -5.24 11.16 12.52
CA GLU A 179 -5.73 12.53 12.76
C GLU A 179 -5.12 13.51 11.75
N ARG A 180 -3.79 13.44 11.56
CA ARG A 180 -3.06 14.35 10.68
C ARG A 180 -3.42 14.21 9.20
N LEU A 181 -3.80 13.00 8.78
CA LEU A 181 -4.25 12.66 7.43
C LEU A 181 -5.74 12.92 7.20
N GLY A 182 -6.49 13.33 8.23
CA GLY A 182 -7.93 13.59 8.12
C GLY A 182 -8.79 12.32 8.05
N HIS A 183 -8.41 11.28 8.79
CA HIS A 183 -9.13 10.01 8.88
C HIS A 183 -9.32 9.30 7.52
N PRO A 184 -8.22 9.01 6.78
CA PRO A 184 -8.32 8.29 5.52
C PRO A 184 -8.92 6.91 5.75
N LYS A 185 -9.80 6.50 4.83
CA LYS A 185 -10.45 5.19 4.88
C LYS A 185 -9.79 4.14 4.00
N ARG A 186 -9.04 4.57 2.99
CA ARG A 186 -8.35 3.73 2.00
C ARG A 186 -6.91 4.22 1.86
N SER A 187 -6.00 3.34 1.45
CA SER A 187 -4.61 3.68 1.14
C SER A 187 -4.51 4.50 -0.16
N PRO A 188 -3.33 5.06 -0.48
CA PRO A 188 -3.12 5.75 -1.76
C PRO A 188 -3.36 4.88 -3.00
N TYR A 189 -3.37 3.55 -2.83
CA TYR A 189 -3.61 2.55 -3.88
C TYR A 189 -5.04 2.02 -3.89
N GLY A 190 -5.91 2.48 -2.98
CA GLY A 190 -7.33 2.14 -2.96
C GLY A 190 -7.73 1.02 -2.00
N ARG A 191 -6.78 0.34 -1.36
CA ARG A 191 -7.08 -0.74 -0.40
C ARG A 191 -7.67 -0.17 0.89
N PRO A 192 -8.71 -0.79 1.48
CA PRO A 192 -9.35 -0.30 2.71
C PRO A 192 -8.35 -0.27 3.87
N ILE A 193 -8.36 0.73 4.74
CA ILE A 193 -7.51 0.72 5.95
C ILE A 193 -8.25 -0.11 7.02
N PRO A 194 -7.65 -1.18 7.57
CA PRO A 194 -8.31 -2.01 8.58
C PRO A 194 -8.78 -1.16 9.78
N GLY A 195 -9.95 -1.49 10.33
CA GLY A 195 -10.57 -0.74 11.44
C GLY A 195 -11.40 0.48 11.02
N THR A 196 -11.50 0.81 9.73
CA THR A 196 -12.34 1.94 9.25
C THR A 196 -13.78 1.55 8.91
N GLY A 197 -14.07 0.24 8.84
CA GLY A 197 -15.37 -0.30 8.42
C GLY A 197 -15.58 -0.34 6.91
N GLU A 198 -14.59 0.08 6.10
CA GLU A 198 -14.66 -0.08 4.65
C GLU A 198 -14.65 -1.56 4.25
N PRO A 199 -15.47 -1.96 3.27
CA PRO A 199 -15.47 -3.32 2.75
C PRO A 199 -14.19 -3.62 1.96
N LYS A 200 -13.80 -4.90 1.88
CA LYS A 200 -12.69 -5.39 1.04
C LYS A 200 -12.83 -4.95 -0.42
N MET A 201 -14.04 -5.04 -0.94
CA MET A 201 -14.43 -4.68 -2.30
C MET A 201 -15.77 -3.94 -2.26
N PRO A 202 -15.92 -2.79 -2.95
CA PRO A 202 -17.22 -2.13 -3.10
C PRO A 202 -18.26 -3.04 -3.80
N ALA A 203 -19.55 -2.84 -3.52
CA ALA A 203 -20.63 -3.72 -4.00
C ALA A 203 -20.71 -3.83 -5.54
N ASP A 204 -20.43 -2.73 -6.24
CA ASP A 204 -20.50 -2.66 -7.71
C ASP A 204 -19.10 -2.64 -8.36
N ALA A 205 -18.05 -2.97 -7.59
CA ALA A 205 -16.70 -3.00 -8.12
C ALA A 205 -16.45 -4.26 -8.96
N LEU A 206 -15.63 -4.10 -9.99
CA LEU A 206 -15.24 -5.14 -10.92
C LEU A 206 -13.80 -4.92 -11.37
N THR A 207 -13.17 -5.96 -11.91
CA THR A 207 -11.83 -5.82 -12.50
C THR A 207 -11.95 -5.22 -13.89
N LEU A 208 -11.04 -4.33 -14.25
CA LEU A 208 -11.11 -3.54 -15.48
C LEU A 208 -11.19 -4.40 -16.75
N ASP A 209 -10.62 -5.62 -16.74
CA ASP A 209 -10.74 -6.56 -17.86
C ASP A 209 -12.18 -7.03 -18.15
N THR A 210 -13.08 -6.93 -17.17
CA THR A 210 -14.51 -7.23 -17.30
C THR A 210 -15.38 -6.00 -17.56
N ALA A 211 -14.77 -4.82 -17.60
CA ALA A 211 -15.46 -3.56 -17.86
C ALA A 211 -16.00 -3.50 -19.30
N LEU A 212 -17.14 -2.82 -19.48
CA LEU A 212 -17.82 -2.72 -20.76
C LEU A 212 -17.26 -1.56 -21.58
N GLN A 213 -17.06 -1.79 -22.87
CA GLN A 213 -16.67 -0.75 -23.82
C GLN A 213 -17.72 0.36 -23.88
N GLY A 214 -17.27 1.62 -23.87
CA GLY A 214 -18.10 2.82 -23.90
C GLY A 214 -18.55 3.31 -22.53
N GLU A 215 -18.41 2.50 -21.48
CA GLU A 215 -18.84 2.84 -20.13
C GLU A 215 -17.77 3.61 -19.34
N ALA A 216 -18.24 4.47 -18.43
CA ALA A 216 -17.41 5.27 -17.54
C ALA A 216 -17.27 4.61 -16.16
N TYR A 217 -16.06 4.68 -15.60
CA TYR A 217 -15.72 4.09 -14.32
C TYR A 217 -14.83 5.03 -13.50
N ILE A 218 -14.84 4.84 -12.19
CA ILE A 218 -13.82 5.38 -11.29
C ILE A 218 -12.87 4.26 -10.92
N VAL A 219 -11.56 4.51 -10.98
CA VAL A 219 -10.54 3.58 -10.48
C VAL A 219 -10.70 3.46 -8.96
N ASP A 220 -10.97 2.25 -8.47
CA ASP A 220 -11.06 1.96 -7.03
C ASP A 220 -9.69 1.57 -6.49
N ARG A 221 -8.99 0.64 -7.16
CA ARG A 221 -7.73 0.07 -6.71
C ARG A 221 -6.78 -0.23 -7.87
N VAL A 222 -5.49 -0.04 -7.62
CA VAL A 222 -4.39 -0.37 -8.55
C VAL A 222 -3.39 -1.32 -7.87
N PRO A 223 -2.65 -2.16 -8.61
CA PRO A 223 -1.58 -2.98 -8.03
C PRO A 223 -0.45 -2.09 -7.49
N GLU A 224 0.15 -2.48 -6.36
CA GLU A 224 1.11 -1.65 -5.62
C GLU A 224 2.55 -2.23 -5.62
N GLU A 225 2.71 -3.49 -6.01
CA GLU A 225 3.95 -4.25 -5.89
C GLU A 225 4.92 -4.05 -7.07
N ASP A 226 4.40 -3.87 -8.28
CA ASP A 226 5.21 -3.63 -9.48
C ASP A 226 5.42 -2.13 -9.66
N SER A 227 6.57 -1.63 -9.19
CA SER A 227 6.91 -0.20 -9.29
C SER A 227 6.95 0.32 -10.73
N GLN A 228 7.32 -0.52 -11.71
CA GLN A 228 7.37 -0.08 -13.11
C GLN A 228 5.96 0.06 -13.68
N LEU A 229 5.10 -0.93 -13.42
CA LEU A 229 3.70 -0.87 -13.79
C LEU A 229 2.99 0.30 -13.10
N LEU A 230 3.18 0.46 -11.79
CA LEU A 230 2.56 1.52 -11.01
C LEU A 230 2.99 2.91 -11.48
N ARG A 231 4.27 3.08 -11.89
CA ARG A 231 4.72 4.32 -12.52
C ARG A 231 3.97 4.61 -13.82
N PHE A 232 3.84 3.61 -14.69
CA PHE A 232 3.07 3.74 -15.92
C PHE A 232 1.61 4.11 -15.66
N LEU A 233 0.96 3.47 -14.68
CA LEU A 233 -0.42 3.77 -14.30
C LEU A 233 -0.56 5.20 -13.74
N ALA A 234 0.37 5.63 -12.89
CA ALA A 234 0.40 6.99 -12.34
C ALA A 234 0.60 8.05 -13.43
N ASP A 235 1.59 7.88 -14.30
CA ASP A 235 1.86 8.79 -15.44
C ASP A 235 0.65 8.86 -16.39
N SER A 236 -0.11 7.76 -16.50
CA SER A 236 -1.33 7.63 -17.31
C SER A 236 -2.60 8.14 -16.61
N MET A 237 -2.51 8.57 -15.35
CA MET A 237 -3.65 8.99 -14.51
C MET A 237 -4.68 7.90 -14.24
N ILE A 238 -4.22 6.65 -14.24
CA ILE A 238 -4.99 5.46 -13.83
C ILE A 238 -4.62 5.15 -12.39
N VAL A 239 -5.12 5.97 -11.48
CA VAL A 239 -4.88 5.88 -10.03
C VAL A 239 -6.22 6.04 -9.31
N PRO A 240 -6.34 5.58 -8.05
CA PRO A 240 -7.60 5.62 -7.33
C PRO A 240 -8.28 6.99 -7.36
N GLU A 241 -9.61 6.96 -7.41
CA GLU A 241 -10.52 8.11 -7.51
C GLU A 241 -10.43 8.92 -8.82
N GLN A 242 -9.64 8.47 -9.81
CA GLN A 242 -9.66 9.07 -11.14
C GLN A 242 -10.72 8.41 -12.04
N PRO A 243 -11.47 9.21 -12.82
CA PRO A 243 -12.40 8.69 -13.81
C PRO A 243 -11.66 8.21 -15.05
N ILE A 244 -12.16 7.12 -15.63
CA ILE A 244 -11.70 6.51 -16.87
C ILE A 244 -12.89 6.06 -17.71
N THR A 245 -12.67 5.84 -19.00
CA THR A 245 -13.65 5.26 -19.92
C THR A 245 -12.98 4.16 -20.73
N VAL A 246 -13.63 3.00 -20.87
CA VAL A 246 -13.13 1.95 -21.76
C VAL A 246 -13.43 2.35 -23.20
N ALA A 247 -12.46 2.92 -23.90
CA ALA A 247 -12.65 3.40 -25.27
C ALA A 247 -12.78 2.24 -26.26
N GLU A 248 -11.95 1.21 -26.09
CA GLU A 248 -11.95 0.02 -26.93
C GLU A 248 -11.59 -1.23 -26.12
N ALA A 249 -12.34 -2.31 -26.31
CA ALA A 249 -12.07 -3.60 -25.70
C ALA A 249 -11.84 -4.65 -26.79
N THR A 250 -10.59 -5.11 -26.96
CA THR A 250 -10.25 -6.15 -27.94
C THR A 250 -9.63 -7.39 -27.27
N PRO A 251 -10.43 -8.22 -26.56
CA PRO A 251 -9.92 -9.40 -25.84
C PRO A 251 -9.07 -10.34 -26.70
N TYR A 252 -9.43 -10.50 -27.98
CA TYR A 252 -8.72 -11.38 -28.91
C TYR A 252 -7.31 -10.86 -29.30
N LEU A 253 -7.05 -9.56 -29.16
CA LEU A 253 -5.72 -8.97 -29.30
C LEU A 253 -4.97 -8.88 -27.96
N GLY A 254 -5.65 -9.17 -26.84
CA GLY A 254 -5.08 -9.12 -25.50
C GLY A 254 -4.84 -7.70 -24.97
N VAL A 255 -5.40 -6.67 -25.61
CA VAL A 255 -5.23 -5.26 -25.24
C VAL A 255 -6.56 -4.51 -25.18
N MET A 256 -6.63 -3.49 -24.33
CA MET A 256 -7.74 -2.55 -24.24
C MET A 256 -7.23 -1.11 -24.26
N GLU A 257 -8.03 -0.19 -24.80
CA GLU A 257 -7.75 1.24 -24.79
C GLU A 257 -8.60 1.90 -23.70
N VAL A 258 -7.93 2.55 -22.75
CA VAL A 258 -8.56 3.27 -21.64
C VAL A 258 -8.34 4.76 -21.87
N ALA A 259 -9.43 5.52 -21.97
CA ALA A 259 -9.38 6.97 -22.01
C ALA A 259 -9.38 7.53 -20.58
N THR A 260 -8.43 8.42 -20.30
CA THR A 260 -8.38 9.20 -19.06
C THR A 260 -8.61 10.69 -19.37
N LYS A 261 -8.53 11.57 -18.37
CA LYS A 261 -8.61 13.02 -18.59
C LYS A 261 -7.48 13.58 -19.46
N HIS A 262 -6.38 12.84 -19.61
CA HIS A 262 -5.17 13.31 -20.26
C HIS A 262 -4.97 12.68 -21.63
N ASP A 263 -5.06 11.35 -21.71
CA ASP A 263 -4.74 10.62 -22.93
C ASP A 263 -5.53 9.31 -23.02
N LYS A 264 -5.41 8.63 -24.16
CA LYS A 264 -5.80 7.24 -24.36
C LYS A 264 -4.58 6.34 -24.19
N VAL A 265 -4.75 5.31 -23.37
CA VAL A 265 -3.65 4.44 -22.98
C VAL A 265 -4.02 2.99 -23.29
N SER A 266 -3.13 2.30 -24.00
CA SER A 266 -3.26 0.87 -24.26
C SER A 266 -2.74 0.05 -23.09
N ILE A 267 -3.57 -0.86 -22.59
CA ILE A 267 -3.26 -1.71 -21.43
C ILE A 267 -3.54 -3.17 -21.80
N GLY A 268 -2.63 -4.06 -21.45
CA GLY A 268 -2.86 -5.49 -21.62
C GLY A 268 -3.94 -6.02 -20.67
N TYR A 269 -4.73 -7.00 -21.11
CA TYR A 269 -5.76 -7.63 -20.26
C TYR A 269 -5.18 -8.26 -18.98
N ASN A 270 -3.91 -8.69 -19.01
CA ASN A 270 -3.18 -9.18 -17.83
C ASN A 270 -2.92 -8.10 -16.77
N VAL A 271 -2.87 -6.82 -17.16
CA VAL A 271 -2.78 -5.67 -16.27
C VAL A 271 -4.17 -5.22 -15.86
N ALA A 272 -5.11 -5.15 -16.81
CA ALA A 272 -6.49 -4.74 -16.53
C ALA A 272 -7.17 -5.59 -15.44
N ARG A 273 -6.92 -6.91 -15.40
CA ARG A 273 -7.42 -7.80 -14.34
C ARG A 273 -6.91 -7.46 -12.93
N GLN A 274 -5.84 -6.69 -12.81
CA GLN A 274 -5.25 -6.28 -11.53
C GLN A 274 -5.79 -4.92 -11.06
N ILE A 275 -6.51 -4.19 -11.92
CA ILE A 275 -7.09 -2.88 -11.63
C ILE A 275 -8.56 -3.11 -11.29
N VAL A 276 -8.99 -2.60 -10.14
CA VAL A 276 -10.41 -2.63 -9.74
C VAL A 276 -11.02 -1.27 -10.03
N VAL A 277 -12.20 -1.29 -10.61
CA VAL A 277 -12.97 -0.11 -10.97
C VAL A 277 -14.38 -0.24 -10.45
N ARG A 278 -15.05 0.88 -10.26
CA ARG A 278 -16.47 0.96 -9.91
C ARG A 278 -17.19 1.84 -10.93
N PRO A 279 -18.45 1.54 -11.31
CA PRO A 279 -19.21 2.38 -12.23
C PRO A 279 -19.18 3.84 -11.79
N ASP A 280 -18.93 4.75 -12.73
CA ASP A 280 -19.10 6.17 -12.48
C ASP A 280 -20.60 6.49 -12.56
N THR A 281 -21.30 6.24 -11.47
CA THR A 281 -22.73 6.53 -11.31
C THR A 281 -22.98 8.03 -11.15
N GLY A 282 -22.16 8.86 -11.81
CA GLY A 282 -22.07 10.31 -11.69
C GLY A 282 -23.40 10.88 -11.26
N SER A 283 -23.42 11.54 -10.09
CA SER A 283 -24.62 12.12 -9.46
C SER A 283 -25.65 12.45 -10.53
N ALA A 284 -26.73 11.66 -10.58
CA ALA A 284 -27.77 11.79 -11.60
C ALA A 284 -28.03 13.29 -11.82
N PRO A 285 -28.10 13.77 -13.07
CA PRO A 285 -28.44 15.16 -13.29
C PRO A 285 -29.76 15.39 -12.57
N ALA A 286 -29.77 16.33 -11.61
CA ALA A 286 -30.99 16.72 -10.94
C ALA A 286 -31.98 17.18 -12.03
N GLU A 287 -33.05 16.40 -12.22
CA GLU A 287 -34.19 16.79 -13.04
C GLU A 287 -34.86 18.06 -12.52
#